data_AF-A0A9W6H319-F1
#
_entry.id   AF-A0A9W6H319-F1
#
_cell.length_a   1.000
_cell.length_b   1.000
_cell.length_c   1.000
_cell.angle_alpha   90.00
_cell.angle_beta   90.00
_cell.angle_gamma   90.00
#
_symmetry.space_group_name_H-M   'P 1'
#
loop_
_entity.id
_entity.type
_entity.pdbx_description
1 polymer ?
#
loop_
_entity_poly.entity_id
_entity_poly.type
_entity_poly.pdbx_seq_one_letter_code
_entity_poly.pdbx_strand_id
1 'polypeptide(L)'
;MPDNSDVRYLAPAQVAELLGIEADEVVELVHAGRLRGARLGSPARWRIEQLSVDEYLEDQHEETRRMALWRESNEASFPELWGRRRP
;
A
#
# COMPACT_ATOMS: atom_id res chain seq x y z
N MET A 1 -4.84 18.43 25.64
CA MET A 1 -5.60 17.56 24.74
C MET A 1 -5.27 16.14 25.12
N PRO A 2 -6.23 15.24 25.40
CA PRO A 2 -5.90 13.83 25.50
C PRO A 2 -5.41 13.38 24.13
N ASP A 3 -4.14 12.99 24.07
CA ASP A 3 -3.60 12.20 22.96
C ASP A 3 -4.23 10.82 23.10
N ASN A 4 -5.40 10.62 22.49
CA ASN A 4 -6.00 9.30 22.39
C ASN A 4 -5.23 8.51 21.34
N SER A 5 -3.99 8.16 21.68
CA SER A 5 -3.20 7.13 21.04
C SER A 5 -3.76 5.75 21.38
N ASP A 6 -5.09 5.61 21.32
CA ASP A 6 -5.75 4.32 21.42
C ASP A 6 -5.39 3.56 20.14
N VAL A 7 -4.46 2.63 20.25
CA VAL A 7 -4.12 1.74 19.15
C VAL A 7 -5.39 1.00 18.75
N ARG A 8 -5.93 1.36 17.58
CA ARG A 8 -7.14 0.74 17.02
C ARG A 8 -6.75 -0.52 16.27
N TYR A 9 -7.48 -1.59 16.54
CA TYR A 9 -7.30 -2.87 15.89
C TYR A 9 -8.54 -3.24 15.07
N LEU A 10 -8.31 -3.65 13.83
CA LEU A 10 -9.34 -4.07 12.88
C LEU A 10 -9.28 -5.59 12.69
N ALA A 11 -10.43 -6.22 12.44
CA ALA A 11 -10.47 -7.59 11.94
C ALA A 11 -9.98 -7.64 10.48
N PRO A 12 -9.42 -8.77 10.00
CA PRO A 12 -9.02 -8.93 8.60
C PRO A 12 -10.14 -8.59 7.62
N ALA A 13 -11.37 -9.02 7.92
CA ALA A 13 -12.54 -8.69 7.10
C ALA A 13 -12.79 -7.18 6.99
N GLN A 14 -12.55 -6.40 8.06
CA GLN A 14 -12.74 -4.95 7.99
C GLN A 14 -11.66 -4.28 7.14
N VAL A 15 -10.43 -4.77 7.20
CA VAL A 15 -9.32 -4.27 6.37
C VAL A 15 -9.54 -4.65 4.90
N ALA A 16 -10.04 -5.86 4.64
CA ALA A 16 -10.41 -6.34 3.32
C ALA A 16 -11.43 -5.40 2.65
N GLU A 17 -12.51 -5.05 3.36
CA GLU A 17 -13.50 -4.08 2.88
C GLU A 17 -12.89 -2.70 2.59
N LEU A 18 -11.96 -2.23 3.43
CA LEU A 18 -11.30 -0.93 3.24
C LEU A 18 -10.38 -0.91 2.01
N LEU A 19 -9.67 -2.02 1.77
CA LEU A 19 -8.70 -2.15 0.69
C LEU A 19 -9.32 -2.68 -0.62
N GLY A 20 -10.56 -3.20 -0.58
CA GLY A 20 -11.22 -3.82 -1.72
C GLY A 20 -10.58 -5.14 -2.15
N ILE A 21 -10.03 -5.90 -1.21
CA ILE A 21 -9.38 -7.21 -1.42
C ILE A 21 -10.01 -8.29 -0.54
N GLU A 22 -9.65 -9.55 -0.73
CA GLU A 22 -10.16 -10.65 0.11
C GLU A 22 -9.49 -10.70 1.50
N ALA A 23 -10.19 -11.29 2.47
CA ALA A 23 -9.70 -11.36 3.85
C ALA A 23 -8.47 -12.28 4.01
N ASP A 24 -8.33 -13.30 3.17
CA ASP A 24 -7.12 -14.12 3.10
C ASP A 24 -5.93 -13.32 2.53
N GLU A 25 -6.14 -12.47 1.53
CA GLU A 25 -5.09 -11.58 1.01
C GLU A 25 -4.57 -10.63 2.11
N VAL A 26 -5.44 -10.12 2.97
CA VAL A 26 -5.02 -9.33 4.15
C VAL A 26 -4.12 -10.15 5.07
N VAL A 27 -4.43 -11.43 5.28
CA VAL A 27 -3.61 -12.32 6.13
C VAL A 27 -2.26 -12.60 5.46
N GLU A 28 -2.22 -12.75 4.13
CA GLU A 28 -0.97 -12.87 3.37
C GLU A 28 -0.11 -11.60 3.48
N LEU A 29 -0.71 -10.41 3.45
CA LEU A 29 0.02 -9.15 3.68
C LEU A 29 0.63 -9.08 5.09
N VAL A 30 -0.06 -9.62 6.10
CA VAL A 30 0.49 -9.74 7.45
C VAL A 30 1.66 -10.73 7.47
N HIS A 31 1.52 -11.89 6.81
CA HIS A 31 2.60 -12.86 6.69
C HIS A 31 3.82 -12.33 5.93
N ALA A 32 3.60 -11.49 4.92
CA ALA A 32 4.64 -10.80 4.16
C ALA A 32 5.29 -9.64 4.94
N GLY A 33 4.81 -9.33 6.15
CA GLY A 33 5.31 -8.22 6.96
C GLY A 33 4.94 -6.83 6.42
N ARG A 34 3.98 -6.76 5.50
CA ARG A 34 3.48 -5.49 4.93
C ARG A 34 2.40 -4.84 5.80
N LEU A 35 1.68 -5.65 6.57
CA LEU A 35 0.74 -5.18 7.58
C LEU A 35 1.13 -5.72 8.96
N ARG A 36 1.05 -4.87 9.98
CA ARG A 36 1.25 -5.27 11.38
C ARG A 36 -0.03 -5.90 11.91
N GLY A 37 0.06 -7.15 12.35
CA GLY A 37 -1.05 -7.87 12.95
C GLY A 37 -0.64 -8.82 14.06
N ALA A 38 -1.56 -9.06 15.00
CA ALA A 38 -1.41 -9.97 16.11
C ALA A 38 -2.59 -10.95 16.18
N ARG A 39 -2.33 -12.18 16.62
CA ARG A 39 -3.38 -13.15 16.94
C ARG A 39 -3.78 -12.97 18.41
N LEU A 40 -5.03 -12.62 18.66
CA LEU A 40 -5.56 -12.34 19.99
C LEU A 40 -6.76 -13.25 20.32
N GLY A 41 -6.88 -13.63 21.60
CA GLY A 41 -8.02 -14.38 22.14
C GLY A 41 -7.94 -15.90 21.98
N SER A 42 -9.03 -16.57 22.38
CA SER A 42 -9.23 -18.02 22.24
C SER A 42 -10.66 -18.28 21.71
N PRO A 43 -10.83 -18.82 20.49
CA PRO A 43 -9.78 -19.15 19.52
C PRO A 43 -9.04 -17.91 19.01
N ALA A 44 -7.78 -18.10 18.63
CA ALA A 44 -6.90 -17.04 18.15
C ALA A 44 -7.46 -16.38 16.88
N ARG A 45 -7.75 -15.08 16.95
CA ARG A 45 -8.23 -14.28 15.81
C ARG A 45 -7.25 -13.19 15.46
N TRP A 46 -6.98 -13.02 14.18
CA TRP A 46 -6.14 -11.93 13.69
C TRP A 46 -6.75 -10.56 13.99
N ARG A 47 -5.88 -9.63 14.34
CA ARG A 47 -6.16 -8.21 14.54
C ARG A 47 -5.05 -7.40 13.90
N ILE A 48 -5.42 -6.49 13.02
CA ILE A 48 -4.50 -5.64 12.27
C ILE A 48 -4.50 -4.26 12.91
N GLU A 49 -3.32 -3.68 13.11
CA GLU A 49 -3.20 -2.30 13.56
C GLU A 49 -3.70 -1.34 12.48
N GLN A 50 -4.68 -0.49 12.81
CA GLN A 50 -5.24 0.47 11.84
C GLN A 50 -4.15 1.41 11.29
N LEU A 51 -3.24 1.88 12.14
CA LEU A 51 -2.12 2.74 11.73
C LEU A 51 -1.24 2.06 10.68
N SER A 52 -1.04 0.75 10.76
CA SER A 52 -0.25 0.02 9.77
C SER A 52 -0.96 -0.07 8.40
N VAL A 53 -2.30 -0.04 8.39
CA VAL A 53 -3.07 0.01 7.13
C VAL A 53 -2.93 1.38 6.50
N ASP A 54 -3.01 2.44 7.31
CA ASP A 54 -2.84 3.82 6.85
C ASP A 54 -1.43 4.04 6.26
N GLU A 55 -0.38 3.58 6.95
CA GLU A 55 1.01 3.60 6.47
C GLU A 55 1.19 2.80 5.17
N TYR A 56 0.60 1.60 5.08
CA TYR A 56 0.67 0.77 3.87
C TYR A 56 0.07 1.48 2.65
N LEU A 57 -1.08 2.15 2.83
CA LEU A 57 -1.71 2.91 1.75
C LEU A 57 -0.87 4.10 1.30
N GLU A 58 -0.21 4.79 2.24
CA GLU A 58 0.70 5.89 1.93
C GLU A 58 1.91 5.42 1.10
N ASP A 59 2.49 4.28 1.47
CA ASP A 59 3.59 3.66 0.71
C ASP A 59 3.17 3.29 -0.72
N GLN A 60 1.97 2.72 -0.90
CA GLN A 60 1.45 2.36 -2.23
C GLN A 60 1.16 3.59 -3.11
N HIS A 61 0.69 4.69 -2.51
CA HIS A 61 0.49 5.95 -3.22
C HIS A 61 1.82 6.58 -3.68
N GLU A 62 2.86 6.52 -2.84
CA GLU A 62 4.19 7.00 -3.20
C GLU A 62 4.82 6.15 -4.32
N GLU A 63 4.65 4.82 -4.27
CA GLU A 63 5.10 3.93 -5.34
C GLU A 63 4.40 4.24 -6.68
N THR A 64 3.09 4.46 -6.65
CA THR A 64 2.31 4.87 -7.82
C THR A 64 2.75 6.24 -8.35
N ARG A 65 3.02 7.20 -7.45
CA ARG A 65 3.53 8.53 -7.80
C ARG A 65 4.89 8.44 -8.49
N ARG A 66 5.82 7.63 -7.97
CA ARG A 66 7.11 7.41 -8.63
C ARG A 66 6.92 6.78 -10.00
N MET A 67 6.08 5.75 -10.14
CA MET A 67 5.85 5.12 -11.45
C MET A 67 5.26 6.09 -12.47
N ALA A 68 4.39 7.02 -12.07
CA ALA A 68 3.85 8.06 -12.94
C ALA A 68 4.95 9.02 -13.44
N LEU A 69 5.84 9.46 -12.54
CA LEU A 69 6.98 10.32 -12.89
C LEU A 69 7.99 9.62 -13.81
N TRP A 70 8.24 8.32 -13.58
CA TRP A 70 9.08 7.52 -14.47
C TRP A 70 8.47 7.35 -15.87
N ARG A 71 7.13 7.20 -16.00
CA ARG A 71 6.44 7.16 -17.31
C ARG A 71 6.55 8.48 -18.05
N GLU A 72 6.32 9.60 -17.39
CA GLU A 72 6.41 10.95 -17.98
C GLU A 72 7.86 11.28 -18.41
N SER A 73 8.85 10.91 -17.59
CA SER A 73 10.27 11.12 -17.92
C SER A 73 10.71 10.28 -19.14
N ASN A 74 10.16 9.08 -19.33
CA ASN A 74 10.46 8.24 -20.50
C ASN A 74 9.79 8.75 -21.78
N GLU A 75 8.61 9.38 -21.67
CA GLU A 75 7.88 9.98 -22.81
C GLU A 75 8.52 11.31 -23.27
N ALA A 76 9.06 12.09 -22.34
CA ALA A 76 9.77 13.34 -22.65
C ALA A 76 11.20 13.13 -23.19
N SER A 77 11.77 11.92 -23.08
CA SER A 77 13.17 11.64 -23.38
C SER A 77 13.49 11.28 -24.84
N PHE A 78 12.68 11.59 -25.85
CA PHE A 78 13.14 11.45 -27.25
C PHE A 78 12.65 12.51 -28.27
N PRO A 79 13.15 13.76 -28.21
CA PRO A 79 12.90 14.73 -29.29
C PRO A 79 13.94 14.76 -30.44
N GLU A 80 15.17 14.24 -30.28
CA GLU A 80 16.28 14.63 -31.18
C GLU A 80 16.99 13.51 -31.98
N LEU A 81 16.69 12.22 -31.76
CA LEU A 81 17.41 11.13 -32.46
C LEU A 81 16.94 10.84 -33.90
N TRP A 82 15.89 11.50 -34.39
CA TRP A 82 15.50 11.46 -35.82
C TRP A 82 16.07 12.63 -36.63
N GLY A 83 17.21 13.17 -36.18
CA GLY A 83 17.99 14.14 -36.89
C GLY A 83 18.51 13.63 -38.23
N ARG A 84 17.82 14.04 -39.29
CA ARG A 84 18.38 14.49 -40.58
C ARG A 84 18.94 13.40 -41.51
N ARG A 85 18.12 13.04 -42.52
CA ARG A 85 18.65 12.67 -43.84
C ARG A 85 17.88 13.37 -44.96
N ARG A 86 18.49 14.45 -45.45
CA ARG A 86 18.42 14.95 -46.83
C ARG A 86 19.87 14.89 -47.35
N PRO A 87 20.14 14.67 -48.65
CA PRO A 87 19.51 15.29 -49.81
C PRO A 87 18.60 14.37 -50.63
#